data_AF-A0A520HKK1-F1
#
_entry.id   AF-A0A520HKK1-F1
#
_cell.length_a   1.000
_cell.length_b   1.000
_cell.length_c   1.000
_cell.angle_alpha   90.00
_cell.angle_beta   90.00
_cell.angle_gamma   90.00
#
_symmetry.space_group_name_H-M   'P 1'
#
loop_
_entity.id
_entity.type
_entity.pdbx_description
1 polymer ?
#
loop_
_entity_poly.entity_id
_entity_poly.type
_entity_poly.pdbx_seq_one_letter_code
_entity_poly.pdbx_strand_id
1 'polypeptide(L)'
;WLTSYSFPESDFPGMLVGLNAKGKLVTEALVGPNDVAGWVPAEAMNVNREQIQSGVKLITGDLAYMFVTFANNSQRFPVTSQTPSGTHDVAIIRADIMEDLNPVKLLNNYDEIEPGSKAIVMGYPAMSPDQFVAVRSKDAFNTNPEIVKVPVPTISEGIVGRLIKSGAGTTKVDEYRSMMGDYYQLTVNSTGPGNSGGPMFDNKGNVIGIYSAGSAKMSYAIPIKYAMELMGRSSVTK
;
A
#
# COMPACT_ATOMS: atom_id res chain seq x y z
N TRP A 1 6.95 -7.23 3.34
CA TRP A 1 7.21 -8.32 4.29
C TRP A 1 8.70 -8.40 4.54
N LEU A 2 9.17 -7.93 5.70
CA LEU A 2 10.58 -7.79 6.08
C LEU A 2 10.73 -8.07 7.59
N THR A 3 10.36 -9.26 8.04
CA THR A 3 10.48 -9.63 9.46
C THR A 3 11.29 -10.92 9.56
N SER A 4 12.30 -10.93 10.43
CA SER A 4 13.09 -12.13 10.74
C SER A 4 12.21 -13.22 11.36
N TYR A 5 12.60 -14.48 11.18
CA TYR A 5 11.96 -15.62 11.86
C TYR A 5 12.80 -16.04 13.08
N SER A 6 12.13 -16.23 14.21
CA SER A 6 12.77 -16.70 15.44
C SER A 6 12.55 -18.20 15.59
N PHE A 7 13.63 -18.98 15.56
CA PHE A 7 13.59 -20.42 15.81
C PHE A 7 13.59 -20.69 17.33
N PRO A 8 12.80 -21.65 17.82
CA PRO A 8 12.91 -22.16 19.19
C PRO A 8 14.33 -22.66 19.50
N GLU A 9 14.80 -22.45 20.73
CA GLU A 9 16.13 -22.94 21.15
C GLU A 9 16.29 -24.47 21.02
N SER A 10 15.17 -25.21 21.09
CA SER A 10 15.13 -26.67 20.93
C SER A 10 15.45 -27.17 19.52
N ASP A 11 15.39 -26.29 18.51
CA ASP A 11 15.60 -26.65 17.11
C ASP A 11 17.09 -26.61 16.72
N PHE A 12 17.96 -26.30 17.69
CA PHE A 12 19.40 -26.22 17.52
C PHE A 12 20.13 -27.42 18.17
N PRO A 13 21.26 -27.86 17.58
CA PRO A 13 21.89 -27.32 16.38
C PRO A 13 21.10 -27.64 15.11
N GLY A 14 20.87 -26.62 14.30
CA GLY A 14 20.24 -26.76 12.98
C GLY A 14 21.26 -27.25 11.96
N MET A 15 20.78 -27.67 10.78
CA MET A 15 21.64 -28.16 9.71
C MET A 15 21.46 -27.30 8.46
N LEU A 16 22.54 -26.70 7.98
CA LEU A 16 22.57 -26.02 6.69
C LEU A 16 22.83 -27.04 5.58
N VAL A 17 21.95 -27.08 4.59
CA VAL A 17 22.07 -27.92 3.40
C VAL A 17 22.11 -27.06 2.15
N GLY A 18 23.01 -27.40 1.23
CA GLY A 18 23.16 -26.73 -0.06
C GLY A 18 23.32 -27.73 -1.20
N LEU A 19 23.42 -27.22 -2.42
CA LEU A 19 23.68 -28.05 -3.60
C LEU A 19 25.15 -27.96 -3.97
N ASN A 20 25.82 -29.10 -4.12
CA ASN A 20 27.18 -29.11 -4.65
C ASN A 20 27.21 -28.75 -6.15
N ALA A 21 28.40 -28.61 -6.73
CA ALA A 21 28.58 -28.26 -8.15
C ALA A 21 27.93 -29.26 -9.15
N LYS A 22 27.47 -30.43 -8.69
CA LYS A 22 26.74 -31.43 -9.47
C LYS A 22 25.23 -31.42 -9.20
N GLY A 23 24.72 -30.41 -8.49
CA GLY A 23 23.31 -30.28 -8.14
C GLY A 23 22.81 -31.28 -7.09
N LYS A 24 23.70 -31.94 -6.34
CA LYS A 24 23.31 -32.88 -5.27
C LYS A 24 23.26 -32.16 -3.92
N LEU A 25 22.18 -32.42 -3.17
CA LEU A 25 22.06 -31.99 -1.77
C LEU A 25 23.21 -32.52 -0.93
N VAL A 26 23.89 -31.62 -0.24
CA VAL A 26 24.97 -31.89 0.71
C VAL A 26 24.74 -31.07 1.97
N THR A 27 25.10 -31.64 3.12
CA THR A 27 25.17 -30.90 4.38
C THR A 27 26.43 -30.04 4.38
N GLU A 28 26.28 -28.74 4.60
CA GLU A 28 27.38 -27.78 4.56
C GLU A 28 27.90 -27.45 5.95
N ALA A 29 27.01 -27.27 6.95
CA ALA A 29 27.39 -26.94 8.31
C ALA A 29 26.28 -27.22 9.33
N LEU A 30 26.64 -27.27 10.61
CA LEU A 30 25.69 -27.08 11.71
C LEU A 30 25.58 -25.59 12.02
N VAL A 31 24.37 -25.12 12.32
CA VAL A 31 24.06 -23.71 12.59
C VAL A 31 23.42 -23.56 13.97
N GLY A 32 23.73 -22.45 14.64
CA GLY A 32 23.13 -22.04 15.91
C GLY A 32 22.20 -20.82 15.77
N PRO A 33 21.57 -20.38 16.87
CA PRO A 33 20.60 -19.28 16.86
C PRO A 33 21.14 -17.98 16.25
N ASN A 34 22.40 -17.66 16.53
CA ASN A 34 23.04 -16.43 16.06
C ASN A 34 23.34 -16.46 14.55
N ASP A 35 23.51 -17.65 13.96
CA ASP A 35 23.85 -17.80 12.55
C ASP A 35 22.65 -17.54 11.63
N VAL A 36 21.42 -17.70 12.15
CA VAL A 36 20.17 -17.64 11.40
C VAL A 36 19.23 -16.50 11.83
N ALA A 37 19.66 -15.65 12.76
CA ALA A 37 18.83 -14.60 13.36
C ALA A 37 18.23 -13.60 12.35
N GLY A 38 18.87 -13.42 11.19
CA GLY A 38 18.41 -12.56 10.11
C GLY A 38 17.69 -13.29 8.96
N TRP A 39 17.51 -14.61 9.06
CA TRP A 39 16.96 -15.41 7.97
C TRP A 39 15.44 -15.34 7.96
N VAL A 40 14.89 -15.37 6.75
CA VAL A 40 13.44 -15.42 6.50
C VAL A 40 13.17 -16.72 5.75
N PRO A 41 12.27 -17.59 6.24
CA PRO A 41 11.92 -18.82 5.55
C PRO A 41 11.44 -18.54 4.12
N ALA A 42 12.01 -19.26 3.15
CA ALA A 42 11.58 -19.19 1.76
C ALA A 42 10.13 -19.68 1.60
N GLU A 43 9.69 -20.60 2.47
CA GLU A 43 8.32 -21.09 2.57
C GLU A 43 7.86 -20.91 4.03
N ALA A 44 7.10 -19.85 4.31
CA ALA A 44 6.52 -19.63 5.63
C ALA A 44 5.13 -20.30 5.73
N MET A 45 4.93 -21.16 6.73
CA MET A 45 3.60 -21.65 7.11
C MET A 45 3.02 -20.72 8.18
N ASN A 46 1.83 -20.17 7.94
CA ASN A 46 1.09 -19.42 8.97
C ASN A 46 -0.16 -20.18 9.41
N VAL A 47 -0.33 -20.20 10.74
CA VAL A 47 -1.49 -20.57 11.59
C VAL A 47 -2.05 -22.00 11.39
N ASN A 48 -1.96 -22.79 12.48
CA ASN A 48 -2.48 -24.17 12.69
C ASN A 48 -1.58 -25.37 12.34
N ARG A 49 -0.29 -25.19 12.02
CA ARG A 49 0.66 -26.31 11.80
C ARG A 49 0.30 -27.30 10.69
N GLU A 50 -0.64 -26.95 9.79
CA GLU A 50 -0.96 -27.80 8.64
C GLU A 50 -0.06 -27.45 7.44
N GLN A 51 0.55 -28.49 6.89
CA GLN A 51 1.32 -28.42 5.65
C GLN A 51 0.37 -28.05 4.50
N ILE A 52 0.63 -26.94 3.81
CA ILE A 52 -0.02 -26.64 2.52
C ILE A 52 0.59 -27.56 1.45
N GLN A 53 0.32 -28.87 1.53
CA GLN A 53 0.57 -29.80 0.44
C GLN A 53 -0.73 -30.03 -0.34
N SER A 54 -0.71 -29.66 -1.62
CA SER A 54 -1.65 -30.06 -2.66
C SER A 54 -3.15 -29.97 -2.33
N GLY A 55 -3.71 -28.77 -2.51
CA GLY A 55 -5.16 -28.56 -2.47
C GLY A 55 -5.53 -27.28 -1.74
N VAL A 56 -4.95 -26.16 -2.18
CA VAL A 56 -5.00 -24.85 -1.53
C VAL A 56 -6.44 -24.44 -1.19
N LYS A 57 -6.81 -24.47 0.10
CA LYS A 57 -7.74 -23.48 0.64
C LYS A 57 -6.88 -22.29 1.02
N LEU A 58 -6.91 -21.24 0.19
CA LEU A 58 -6.27 -19.97 0.53
C LEU A 58 -6.71 -19.59 1.94
N ILE A 59 -5.77 -19.25 2.82
CA ILE A 59 -6.12 -18.48 4.01
C ILE A 59 -6.58 -17.13 3.49
N THR A 60 -7.89 -16.98 3.33
CA THR A 60 -8.52 -15.72 2.97
C THR A 60 -8.72 -14.94 4.27
N GLY A 61 -7.94 -13.87 4.45
CA GLY A 61 -8.27 -12.87 5.45
C GLY A 61 -9.57 -12.19 5.01
N ASP A 62 -10.61 -12.26 5.84
CA ASP A 62 -11.83 -11.51 5.61
C ASP A 62 -11.76 -10.17 6.34
N LEU A 63 -12.21 -9.12 5.69
CA LEU A 63 -12.23 -7.78 6.24
C LEU A 63 -13.36 -7.70 7.26
N ALA A 64 -13.03 -7.77 8.56
CA ALA A 64 -14.06 -7.71 9.60
C ALA A 64 -14.80 -6.36 9.61
N TYR A 65 -14.06 -5.24 9.50
CA TYR A 65 -14.63 -3.89 9.50
C TYR A 65 -13.72 -2.92 8.73
N MET A 66 -14.30 -1.98 7.98
CA MET A 66 -13.59 -0.85 7.39
C MET A 66 -14.41 0.43 7.57
N PHE A 67 -13.72 1.50 7.94
CA PHE A 67 -14.34 2.80 8.19
C PHE A 67 -13.59 3.90 7.44
N VAL A 68 -14.33 4.93 7.03
CA VAL A 68 -13.81 6.19 6.53
C VAL A 68 -14.01 7.27 7.59
N THR A 69 -12.97 8.07 7.81
CA THR A 69 -13.02 9.26 8.67
C THR A 69 -12.54 10.44 7.84
N PHE A 70 -13.29 11.54 7.86
CA PHE A 70 -12.89 12.77 7.17
C PHE A 70 -11.93 13.60 8.02
N ALA A 71 -11.13 14.43 7.34
CA ALA A 71 -10.19 15.32 7.99
C ALA A 71 -10.88 16.18 9.05
N ASN A 72 -10.23 16.34 10.21
CA ASN A 72 -10.71 17.13 11.34
C ASN A 72 -12.03 16.64 11.97
N ASN A 73 -12.46 15.40 11.69
CA ASN A 73 -13.66 14.80 12.26
C ASN A 73 -13.31 13.52 13.05
N SER A 74 -14.07 13.23 14.11
CA SER A 74 -13.97 11.97 14.86
C SER A 74 -14.96 10.91 14.37
N GLN A 75 -15.99 11.32 13.62
CA GLN A 75 -17.04 10.43 13.12
C GLN A 75 -16.47 9.41 12.14
N ARG A 76 -16.81 8.14 12.36
CA ARG A 76 -16.45 7.02 11.49
C ARG A 76 -17.66 6.57 10.69
N PHE A 77 -17.49 6.46 9.39
CA PHE A 77 -18.53 5.99 8.46
C PHE A 77 -18.18 4.60 7.97
N PRO A 78 -19.07 3.60 8.12
CA PRO A 78 -18.78 2.24 7.67
C PRO A 78 -18.69 2.17 6.15
N VAL A 79 -17.73 1.39 5.66
CA VAL A 79 -17.66 1.01 4.25
C VAL A 79 -18.68 -0.09 3.98
N THR A 80 -19.54 0.12 3.00
CA THR A 80 -20.65 -0.78 2.61
C THR A 80 -20.29 -1.68 1.44
N SER A 81 -19.34 -1.28 0.60
CA SER A 81 -18.83 -2.12 -0.49
C SER A 81 -17.41 -1.75 -0.87
N GLN A 82 -16.67 -2.73 -1.37
CA GLN A 82 -15.34 -2.54 -1.93
C GLN A 82 -15.20 -3.32 -3.24
N THR A 83 -14.52 -2.73 -4.21
CA THR A 83 -14.18 -3.34 -5.49
C THR A 83 -12.71 -3.11 -5.75
N PRO A 84 -11.83 -4.08 -5.50
CA PRO A 84 -10.43 -4.00 -5.89
C PRO A 84 -10.28 -4.19 -7.41
N SER A 85 -9.28 -3.53 -7.99
CA SER A 85 -8.83 -3.80 -9.35
C SER A 85 -8.08 -5.14 -9.39
N GLY A 86 -8.31 -5.94 -10.43
CA GLY A 86 -7.61 -7.20 -10.63
C GLY A 86 -6.20 -7.06 -11.22
N THR A 87 -5.84 -5.87 -11.71
CA THR A 87 -4.63 -5.65 -12.53
C THR A 87 -3.72 -4.55 -12.00
N HIS A 88 -4.24 -3.65 -11.16
CA HIS A 88 -3.51 -2.51 -10.62
C HIS A 88 -3.79 -2.40 -9.12
N ASP A 89 -2.86 -1.80 -8.37
CA ASP A 89 -2.99 -1.59 -6.92
C ASP A 89 -3.95 -0.43 -6.59
N VAL A 90 -5.21 -0.56 -7.02
CA VAL A 90 -6.29 0.42 -6.84
C VAL A 90 -7.57 -0.29 -6.43
N ALA A 91 -8.34 0.31 -5.53
CA ALA A 91 -9.67 -0.16 -5.18
C ALA A 91 -10.66 1.02 -5.10
N ILE A 92 -11.93 0.73 -5.32
CA ILE A 92 -13.04 1.65 -5.01
C ILE A 92 -13.72 1.16 -3.75
N ILE A 93 -14.02 2.08 -2.85
CA ILE A 93 -14.86 1.83 -1.68
C ILE A 93 -16.10 2.73 -1.72
N ARG A 94 -17.19 2.24 -1.13
CA ARG A 94 -18.39 3.02 -0.87
C ARG A 94 -18.58 3.12 0.63
N ALA A 95 -18.69 4.33 1.17
CA ALA A 95 -19.05 4.57 2.55
C ALA A 95 -20.50 5.06 2.65
N ASP A 96 -21.19 4.70 3.74
CA ASP A 96 -22.53 5.22 4.04
C ASP A 96 -22.41 6.55 4.76
N ILE A 97 -22.70 7.65 4.05
CA ILE A 97 -22.50 9.02 4.51
C ILE A 97 -23.80 9.78 4.23
N MET A 98 -24.32 10.47 5.25
CA MET A 98 -25.59 11.20 5.17
C MET A 98 -25.44 12.59 4.54
N GLU A 99 -24.24 13.16 4.53
CA GLU A 99 -23.93 14.47 3.98
C GLU A 99 -23.43 14.40 2.54
N ASP A 100 -23.75 15.41 1.75
CA ASP A 100 -23.19 15.58 0.41
C ASP A 100 -21.72 15.98 0.50
N LEU A 101 -20.87 15.20 -0.18
CA LEU A 101 -19.43 15.48 -0.27
C LEU A 101 -19.10 16.27 -1.53
N ASN A 102 -18.08 17.12 -1.43
CA ASN A 102 -17.50 17.77 -2.61
C ASN A 102 -16.46 16.85 -3.26
N PRO A 103 -16.72 16.30 -4.46
CA PRO A 103 -15.77 15.43 -5.12
C PRO A 103 -14.59 16.24 -5.67
N VAL A 104 -13.41 15.65 -5.58
CA VAL A 104 -12.23 16.15 -6.29
C VAL A 104 -12.39 15.94 -7.80
N LYS A 105 -11.80 16.85 -8.60
CA LYS A 105 -11.75 16.70 -10.05
C LYS A 105 -10.67 15.70 -10.44
N LEU A 106 -11.05 14.61 -11.10
CA LEU A 106 -10.11 13.64 -11.68
C LEU A 106 -9.70 14.10 -13.08
N LEU A 107 -8.41 14.08 -13.39
CA LEU A 107 -7.89 14.46 -14.70
C LEU A 107 -6.96 13.36 -15.22
N ASN A 108 -7.37 12.67 -16.28
CA ASN A 108 -6.50 11.75 -17.00
C ASN A 108 -5.59 12.55 -17.95
N ASN A 109 -4.37 12.84 -17.49
CA ASN A 109 -3.31 13.48 -18.28
C ASN A 109 -2.13 12.52 -18.54
N TYR A 110 -2.38 11.21 -18.54
CA TYR A 110 -1.33 10.18 -18.61
C TYR A 110 -0.39 10.34 -19.82
N ASP A 111 -0.92 10.80 -20.96
CA ASP A 111 -0.14 11.01 -22.19
C ASP A 111 0.48 12.43 -22.27
N GLU A 112 0.10 13.34 -21.39
CA GLU A 112 0.55 14.74 -21.37
C GLU A 112 1.57 15.03 -20.25
N ILE A 113 1.66 14.16 -19.25
CA ILE A 113 2.50 14.38 -18.08
C ILE A 113 3.99 14.13 -18.38
N GLU A 114 4.82 15.12 -18.08
CA GLU A 114 6.25 15.08 -18.37
C GLU A 114 7.09 15.11 -17.08
N PRO A 115 8.32 14.54 -17.10
CA PRO A 115 9.29 14.77 -16.04
C PRO A 115 9.46 16.27 -15.73
N GLY A 116 9.47 16.61 -14.44
CA GLY A 116 9.47 18.00 -13.97
C GLY A 116 8.08 18.57 -13.67
N SER A 117 7.01 17.90 -14.09
CA SER A 117 5.64 18.29 -13.72
C SER A 117 5.47 18.33 -12.20
N LYS A 118 4.82 19.39 -11.67
CA LYS A 118 4.58 19.53 -10.24
C LYS A 118 3.68 18.40 -9.74
N ALA A 119 4.03 17.82 -8.60
CA ALA A 119 3.28 16.79 -7.91
C ALA A 119 3.04 17.20 -6.46
N ILE A 120 1.79 17.23 -6.04
CA ILE A 120 1.40 17.54 -4.65
C ILE A 120 0.67 16.32 -4.09
N VAL A 121 1.16 15.73 -3.02
CA VAL A 121 0.55 14.55 -2.38
C VAL A 121 -0.09 14.96 -1.07
N MET A 122 -1.29 14.45 -0.82
CA MET A 122 -1.97 14.57 0.47
C MET A 122 -2.21 13.19 1.08
N GLY A 123 -1.93 13.03 2.37
CA GLY A 123 -2.14 11.76 3.07
C GLY A 123 -2.02 11.88 4.59
N TYR A 124 -1.96 10.74 5.28
CA TYR A 124 -1.87 10.67 6.74
C TYR A 124 -0.60 9.90 7.15
N PRO A 125 0.60 10.46 6.92
CA PRO A 125 1.85 9.74 7.19
C PRO A 125 2.03 9.50 8.68
N ALA A 126 2.60 8.35 9.04
CA ALA A 126 2.78 7.91 10.43
C ALA A 126 3.62 8.85 11.31
N MET A 127 4.43 9.74 10.71
CA MET A 127 5.23 10.75 11.42
C MET A 127 4.45 12.03 11.74
N SER A 128 3.25 12.21 11.18
CA SER A 128 2.42 13.37 11.49
C SER A 128 1.81 13.23 12.88
N PRO A 129 1.77 14.33 13.68
CA PRO A 129 1.25 14.27 15.02
C PRO A 129 -0.24 13.92 15.02
N ASP A 130 -0.60 12.89 15.77
CA ASP A 130 -2.00 12.56 16.05
C ASP A 130 -2.63 13.66 16.89
N GLN A 131 -3.81 14.14 16.48
CA GLN A 131 -4.63 15.00 17.33
C GLN A 131 -5.64 14.15 18.08
N PHE A 132 -5.76 14.36 19.38
CA PHE A 132 -6.74 13.66 20.23
C PHE A 132 -7.72 14.67 20.80
N VAL A 133 -9.01 14.34 20.73
CA VAL A 133 -10.07 15.11 21.36
C VAL A 133 -10.72 14.25 22.43
N ALA A 134 -10.82 14.77 23.65
CA ALA A 134 -11.58 14.15 24.72
C ALA A 134 -13.03 14.61 24.64
N VAL A 135 -13.92 13.74 24.17
CA VAL A 135 -15.36 14.00 24.15
C VAL A 135 -15.92 13.52 25.49
N ARG A 136 -16.30 14.47 26.35
CA ARG A 136 -17.01 14.12 27.60
C ARG A 136 -18.43 13.71 27.23
N SER A 137 -18.77 12.46 27.53
CA SER A 137 -20.14 11.97 27.40
C SER A 137 -21.06 12.80 28.30
N LYS A 138 -22.19 13.24 27.73
CA LYS A 138 -23.31 13.88 28.46
C LYS A 138 -24.42 12.88 28.80
N ASP A 139 -24.18 11.58 28.60
CA ASP A 139 -25.08 10.52 29.04
C ASP A 139 -25.12 10.49 30.58
N ALA A 140 -26.32 10.55 31.14
CA ALA A 140 -26.55 10.52 32.59
C ALA A 140 -26.07 9.23 33.26
N PHE A 141 -25.86 8.15 32.49
CA PHE A 141 -25.45 6.84 33.01
C PHE A 141 -24.03 6.42 32.58
N ASN A 142 -23.39 7.19 31.71
CA ASN A 142 -22.01 6.95 31.29
C ASN A 142 -21.26 8.29 31.15
N THR A 143 -20.55 8.68 32.20
CA THR A 143 -19.80 9.94 32.27
C THR A 143 -18.34 9.80 31.84
N ASN A 144 -17.92 8.63 31.35
CA ASN A 144 -16.54 8.41 30.97
C ASN A 144 -16.19 9.22 29.71
N PRO A 145 -15.06 9.95 29.70
CA PRO A 145 -14.60 10.65 28.51
C PRO A 145 -14.12 9.66 27.45
N GLU A 146 -14.63 9.81 26.23
CA GLU A 146 -14.15 9.07 25.07
C GLU A 146 -12.97 9.84 24.44
N ILE A 147 -11.82 9.20 24.32
CA ILE A 147 -10.65 9.77 23.66
C ILE A 147 -10.68 9.31 22.21
N VAL A 148 -10.94 10.24 21.29
CA VAL A 148 -10.99 9.97 19.85
C VAL A 148 -9.80 10.60 19.15
N LYS A 149 -9.17 9.82 18.26
CA LYS A 149 -8.13 10.30 17.35
C LYS A 149 -8.80 11.03 16.17
N VAL A 150 -8.39 12.27 15.94
CA VAL A 150 -8.85 13.11 14.83
C VAL A 150 -7.75 13.15 13.76
N PRO A 151 -8.02 12.67 12.53
CA PRO A 151 -7.02 12.61 11.49
C PRO A 151 -6.84 14.01 10.86
N VAL A 152 -5.57 14.44 10.76
CA VAL A 152 -5.20 15.69 10.09
C VAL A 152 -4.29 15.36 8.91
N PRO A 153 -4.70 15.71 7.68
CA PRO A 153 -3.91 15.38 6.50
C PRO A 153 -2.64 16.24 6.44
N THR A 154 -1.59 15.66 5.87
CA THR A 154 -0.33 16.34 5.60
C THR A 154 -0.16 16.49 4.09
N ILE A 155 0.39 17.62 3.67
CA ILE A 155 0.69 17.91 2.27
C ILE A 155 2.20 17.81 2.05
N SER A 156 2.61 17.16 0.98
CA SER A 156 4.01 17.06 0.56
C SER A 156 4.13 17.41 -0.92
N GLU A 157 5.02 18.35 -1.24
CA GLU A 157 5.25 18.78 -2.63
C GLU A 157 6.51 18.15 -3.20
N GLY A 158 6.51 17.95 -4.53
CA GLY A 158 7.65 17.47 -5.30
C GLY A 158 7.36 17.59 -6.79
N ILE A 159 8.08 16.79 -7.58
CA ILE A 159 7.88 16.68 -9.03
C ILE A 159 7.75 15.23 -9.45
N VAL A 160 7.21 15.03 -10.64
CA VAL A 160 7.31 13.77 -11.38
C VAL A 160 8.75 13.64 -11.89
N GLY A 161 9.48 12.65 -11.40
CA GLY A 161 10.81 12.34 -11.89
C GLY A 161 10.78 11.57 -13.21
N ARG A 162 9.83 10.63 -13.36
CA ARG A 162 9.66 9.82 -14.57
C ARG A 162 8.31 9.10 -14.58
N LEU A 163 7.73 8.89 -15.76
CA LEU A 163 6.68 7.89 -15.99
C LEU A 163 7.32 6.54 -16.34
N ILE A 164 7.11 5.54 -15.49
CA ILE A 164 7.49 4.15 -15.72
C ILE A 164 6.30 3.45 -16.36
N LYS A 165 6.47 2.94 -17.59
CA LYS A 165 5.42 2.21 -18.31
C LYS A 165 5.68 0.71 -18.23
N SER A 166 4.63 -0.09 -18.02
CA SER A 166 4.67 -1.53 -18.15
C SER A 166 4.76 -1.88 -19.65
N GLY A 167 5.89 -2.40 -20.11
CA GLY A 167 6.04 -2.88 -21.49
C GLY A 167 6.50 -1.85 -22.52
N ALA A 168 7.31 -0.85 -22.13
CA ALA A 168 7.99 0.00 -23.12
C ALA A 168 9.20 -0.72 -23.75
N GLY A 169 8.94 -1.74 -24.56
CA GLY A 169 9.92 -2.27 -25.50
C GLY A 169 10.16 -1.27 -26.62
N THR A 170 11.41 -0.84 -26.79
CA THR A 170 11.84 -0.19 -28.04
C THR A 170 12.43 -1.27 -28.95
N THR A 171 12.47 -1.04 -30.26
CA THR A 171 13.01 -1.97 -31.29
C THR A 171 14.48 -2.40 -31.10
N LYS A 172 15.14 -2.01 -29.99
CA LYS A 172 16.55 -2.31 -29.69
C LYS A 172 16.82 -2.83 -28.27
N VAL A 173 15.80 -3.01 -27.42
CA VAL A 173 16.00 -3.53 -26.05
C VAL A 173 14.82 -4.44 -25.70
N ASP A 174 15.12 -5.68 -25.33
CA ASP A 174 14.14 -6.65 -24.80
C ASP A 174 13.42 -6.03 -23.59
N GLU A 175 12.14 -5.73 -23.78
CA GLU A 175 11.10 -5.51 -22.77
C GLU A 175 11.55 -5.02 -21.38
N TYR A 176 11.45 -3.71 -21.12
CA TYR A 176 11.37 -3.21 -19.74
C TYR A 176 10.02 -3.65 -19.13
N ARG A 177 10.01 -4.81 -18.46
CA ARG A 177 8.86 -5.30 -17.69
C ARG A 177 8.89 -4.71 -16.28
N SER A 178 8.10 -3.68 -16.04
CA SER A 178 7.74 -3.28 -14.67
C SER A 178 6.79 -4.34 -14.11
N MET A 179 7.23 -5.11 -13.12
CA MET A 179 6.36 -6.08 -12.43
C MET A 179 5.19 -5.43 -11.68
N MET A 180 5.21 -4.10 -11.54
CA MET A 180 4.21 -3.37 -10.77
C MET A 180 3.08 -2.78 -11.65
N GLY A 181 3.30 -2.54 -12.94
CA GLY A 181 2.39 -1.73 -13.79
C GLY A 181 2.94 -0.35 -14.12
N ASP A 182 2.09 0.57 -14.59
CA ASP A 182 2.48 1.97 -14.85
C ASP A 182 2.51 2.79 -13.55
N TYR A 183 3.61 3.52 -13.31
CA TYR A 183 3.75 4.40 -12.14
C TYR A 183 4.42 5.73 -12.50
N TYR A 184 3.98 6.79 -11.83
CA TYR A 184 4.77 8.00 -11.69
C TYR A 184 5.78 7.81 -10.58
N GLN A 185 7.06 7.91 -10.92
CA GLN A 185 8.13 8.06 -9.94
C GLN A 185 8.18 9.52 -9.49
N LEU A 186 8.13 9.77 -8.19
CA LEU A 186 8.04 11.09 -7.60
C LEU A 186 9.27 11.39 -6.73
N THR A 187 9.66 12.67 -6.68
CA THR A 187 10.67 13.18 -5.75
C THR A 187 10.08 13.57 -4.40
N VAL A 188 8.81 13.22 -4.15
CA VAL A 188 8.15 13.48 -2.87
C VAL A 188 8.76 12.57 -1.82
N ASN A 189 9.36 13.17 -0.79
CA ASN A 189 9.87 12.43 0.35
C ASN A 189 8.70 11.91 1.18
N SER A 190 8.66 10.61 1.42
CA SER A 190 7.70 10.02 2.36
C SER A 190 8.43 9.40 3.51
N THR A 191 8.21 9.94 4.70
CA THR A 191 8.88 9.55 5.95
C THR A 191 8.09 8.51 6.74
N GLY A 192 7.28 7.68 6.07
CA GLY A 192 6.57 6.58 6.71
C GLY A 192 5.38 6.05 5.90
N PRO A 193 4.73 4.96 6.37
CA PRO A 193 3.45 4.50 5.83
C PRO A 193 2.33 5.53 6.12
N GLY A 194 1.21 5.42 5.40
CA GLY A 194 0.00 6.23 5.64
C GLY A 194 -0.34 7.27 4.56
N ASN A 195 0.56 7.47 3.59
CA ASN A 195 0.24 8.21 2.36
C ASN A 195 -0.42 7.32 1.29
N SER A 196 -0.30 5.99 1.41
CA SER A 196 -0.88 5.01 0.49
C SER A 196 -2.39 5.19 0.35
N GLY A 197 -2.87 5.28 -0.90
CA GLY A 197 -4.25 5.61 -1.24
C GLY A 197 -4.55 7.11 -1.31
N GLY A 198 -3.62 7.97 -0.90
CA GLY A 198 -3.77 9.43 -0.91
C GLY A 198 -3.74 10.02 -2.33
N PRO A 199 -4.45 11.12 -2.60
CA PRO A 199 -4.45 11.76 -3.91
C PRO A 199 -3.10 12.44 -4.21
N MET A 200 -2.69 12.33 -5.48
CA MET A 200 -1.64 13.16 -6.10
C MET A 200 -2.30 14.19 -7.02
N PHE A 201 -2.07 15.46 -6.72
CA PHE A 201 -2.59 16.62 -7.44
C PHE A 201 -1.56 17.25 -8.38
N ASP A 202 -2.07 17.83 -9.46
CA ASP A 202 -1.35 18.81 -10.26
C ASP A 202 -1.32 20.21 -9.60
N ASN A 203 -0.71 21.19 -10.25
CA ASN A 203 -0.66 22.57 -9.76
C ASN A 203 -2.01 23.32 -9.85
N LYS A 204 -3.05 22.72 -10.42
CA LYS A 204 -4.42 23.27 -10.55
C LYS A 204 -5.40 22.61 -9.57
N GLY A 205 -4.94 21.65 -8.76
CA GLY A 205 -5.77 20.91 -7.80
C GLY A 205 -6.57 19.76 -8.43
N ASN A 206 -6.26 19.33 -9.66
CA ASN A 206 -6.83 18.12 -10.23
C ASN A 206 -6.07 16.90 -9.72
N VAL A 207 -6.78 15.82 -9.39
CA VAL A 207 -6.17 14.53 -9.07
C VAL A 207 -5.73 13.85 -10.35
N ILE A 208 -4.43 13.61 -10.47
CA ILE A 208 -3.77 13.01 -11.63
C ILE A 208 -3.15 11.64 -11.31
N GLY A 209 -3.04 11.29 -10.02
CA GLY A 209 -2.60 9.97 -9.57
C GLY A 209 -3.02 9.64 -8.14
N ILE A 210 -2.71 8.41 -7.72
CA ILE A 210 -2.95 7.87 -6.39
C ILE A 210 -1.60 7.44 -5.81
N TYR A 211 -1.18 8.04 -4.71
CA TYR A 211 0.05 7.66 -4.02
C TYR A 211 -0.05 6.20 -3.55
N SER A 212 0.91 5.34 -3.89
CA SER A 212 0.87 3.91 -3.55
C SER A 212 1.98 3.56 -2.56
N ALA A 213 3.23 3.80 -2.94
CA ALA A 213 4.38 3.37 -2.16
C ALA A 213 5.47 4.45 -2.15
N GLY A 214 6.33 4.43 -1.12
CA GLY A 214 7.51 5.26 -1.14
C GLY A 214 8.43 5.04 0.04
N SER A 215 9.56 5.71 -0.03
CA SER A 215 10.64 5.72 0.94
C SER A 215 11.11 7.16 1.15
N ALA A 216 12.08 7.34 2.04
CA ALA A 216 12.71 8.63 2.29
C ALA A 216 13.42 9.23 1.05
N LYS A 217 13.66 8.45 -0.02
CA LYS A 217 14.40 8.89 -1.21
C LYS A 217 13.56 8.94 -2.49
N MET A 218 12.49 8.15 -2.56
CA MET A 218 11.71 7.99 -3.79
C MET A 218 10.32 7.49 -3.44
N SER A 219 9.32 7.99 -4.15
CA SER A 219 7.94 7.51 -4.04
C SER A 219 7.30 7.26 -5.40
N TYR A 220 6.16 6.58 -5.38
CA TYR A 220 5.45 6.10 -6.55
C TYR A 220 3.96 6.37 -6.41
N ALA A 221 3.37 6.86 -7.49
CA ALA A 221 1.94 7.03 -7.63
C ALA A 221 1.41 6.30 -8.86
N ILE A 222 0.22 5.75 -8.74
CA ILE A 222 -0.50 5.07 -9.80
C ILE A 222 -1.26 6.12 -10.60
N PRO A 223 -1.19 6.13 -11.94
CA PRO A 223 -1.97 7.03 -12.78
C PRO A 223 -3.47 6.96 -12.51
N ILE A 224 -4.14 8.12 -12.45
CA ILE A 224 -5.58 8.18 -12.12
C ILE A 224 -6.47 7.47 -13.14
N LYS A 225 -5.98 7.26 -14.37
CA LYS A 225 -6.70 6.53 -15.44
C LYS A 225 -7.22 5.17 -14.95
N TYR A 226 -6.45 4.47 -14.10
CA TYR A 226 -6.83 3.13 -13.61
C TYR A 226 -7.98 3.17 -12.59
N ALA A 227 -8.05 4.23 -11.78
CA ALA A 227 -9.22 4.45 -10.93
C ALA A 227 -10.45 4.83 -11.78
N MET A 228 -10.26 5.64 -12.83
CA MET A 228 -11.34 6.01 -13.75
C MET A 228 -11.86 4.80 -14.53
N GLU A 229 -10.98 3.89 -14.95
CA GLU A 229 -11.34 2.61 -15.58
C GLU A 229 -12.19 1.76 -14.64
N LEU A 230 -11.79 1.63 -13.38
CA LEU A 230 -12.52 0.88 -12.36
C LEU A 230 -13.89 1.49 -12.05
N MET A 231 -14.04 2.82 -12.21
CA MET A 231 -15.33 3.52 -12.11
C MET A 231 -16.22 3.34 -13.36
N GLY A 232 -15.76 2.63 -14.40
CA GLY A 232 -16.45 2.52 -15.68
C GLY A 232 -16.48 3.84 -16.46
N ARG A 233 -15.59 4.79 -16.14
CA ARG A 233 -15.51 6.13 -16.77
C ARG A 233 -14.53 6.18 -17.94
N SER A 234 -13.89 5.06 -18.26
CA SER A 234 -12.94 4.92 -19.36
C SER A 234 -13.40 3.79 -20.29
N SER A 235 -13.47 4.05 -21.60
CA SER A 235 -13.74 2.98 -22.58
C SER A 235 -12.52 2.08 -22.74
N VAL A 236 -12.71 0.76 -22.63
CA VAL A 236 -11.67 -0.25 -22.86
C VAL A 236 -11.43 -0.47 -24.36
N THR A 237 -12.32 0.07 -25.22
CA THR A 237 -12.19 0.03 -26.68
C THR A 237 -12.23 1.44 -27.26
N LYS A 238 -11.34 1.69 -28.21
CA LYS A 238 -11.39 2.86 -29.09
C LYS A 238 -12.11 2.48 -30.37
#